data_AF-A0A0C3Q4A2-F1
#
_entry.id   AF-A0A0C3Q4A2-F1
#
_cell.length_a   1.000
_cell.length_b   1.000
_cell.length_c   1.000
_cell.angle_alpha   90.00
_cell.angle_beta   90.00
_cell.angle_gamma   90.00
#
_symmetry.space_group_name_H-M   'P 1'
#
loop_
_entity.id
_entity.type
_entity.pdbx_description
1 polymer ?
#
loop_
_entity_poly.entity_id
_entity_poly.type
_entity_poly.pdbx_seq_one_letter_code
_entity_poly.pdbx_strand_id
1 'polypeptide(L)'
;MSLSVQAPQEAVLDSRLLSTVSTLSAAKARDLKHDGAAFETDDFIQRLVVFLGKGKADLESVDDGDLENDNILDWEKLGRLALRRTRRAPGVDFMLGPLNIEQKKKKVGKRAKLDKETGPAVRPDEVTEDDINKNKETGAVSDIELTALLGNFINELDEPVNLFKLLVNPHSFAQTVENFFFLAFLIKDGKVSLLTVEDEPCVEACEPMTAEDAEAGMAKQQGVWQIDMEMWQDAIRAYNIKEPLFPHRPIPPEHTYAFYNPTQ
;
A
#
# COMPACT_ATOMS: atom_id res chain seq x y z
N MET A 1 -63.18 -34.46 19.76
CA MET A 1 -62.97 -34.35 18.30
C MET A 1 -61.77 -35.21 17.95
N SER A 2 -61.96 -36.38 17.34
CA SER A 2 -60.85 -37.22 16.87
C SER A 2 -60.39 -36.74 15.50
N LEU A 3 -59.15 -36.26 15.40
CA LEU A 3 -58.53 -35.92 14.11
C LEU A 3 -58.36 -37.21 13.30
N SER A 4 -59.11 -37.35 12.21
CA SER A 4 -58.91 -38.46 11.27
C SER A 4 -57.67 -38.19 10.43
N VAL A 5 -56.72 -39.11 10.45
CA VAL A 5 -55.49 -39.02 9.64
C VAL A 5 -55.85 -39.45 8.22
N GLN A 6 -55.66 -38.54 7.26
CA GLN A 6 -55.85 -38.82 5.83
C GLN A 6 -54.56 -39.37 5.22
N ALA A 7 -54.72 -40.29 4.26
CA ALA A 7 -53.63 -40.88 3.46
C ALA A 7 -52.41 -41.45 4.24
N PRO A 8 -52.61 -42.29 5.28
CA PRO A 8 -51.49 -42.88 6.04
C PRO A 8 -50.61 -43.79 5.18
N GLN A 9 -51.16 -44.39 4.12
CA GLN A 9 -50.40 -45.24 3.21
C GLN A 9 -49.41 -44.44 2.34
N GLU A 10 -49.80 -43.24 1.89
CA GLU A 10 -48.93 -42.35 1.11
C GLU A 10 -47.77 -41.85 1.98
N ALA A 11 -48.05 -41.44 3.22
CA ALA A 11 -47.01 -41.02 4.17
C ALA A 11 -45.98 -42.14 4.47
N VAL A 12 -46.42 -43.40 4.51
CA VAL A 12 -45.51 -44.55 4.67
C VAL A 12 -44.66 -44.77 3.43
N LEU A 13 -45.22 -44.58 2.22
CA LEU A 13 -44.46 -44.68 0.97
C LEU A 13 -43.42 -43.57 0.86
N ASP A 14 -43.78 -42.34 1.23
CA ASP A 14 -42.85 -41.20 1.24
C ASP A 14 -41.71 -41.40 2.25
N SER A 15 -42.03 -41.90 3.44
CA SER A 15 -41.03 -42.22 4.47
C SER A 15 -40.06 -43.30 3.98
N ARG A 16 -40.56 -44.32 3.27
CA ARG A 16 -39.72 -45.36 2.65
C ARG A 16 -38.86 -44.79 1.54
N LEU A 17 -39.40 -43.92 0.69
CA LEU A 17 -38.65 -43.26 -0.37
C LEU A 17 -37.53 -42.37 0.19
N LEU A 18 -37.81 -41.60 1.25
CA LEU A 18 -36.78 -40.79 1.92
C LEU A 18 -35.67 -41.66 2.51
N SER A 19 -36.01 -42.80 3.11
CA SER A 19 -35.04 -43.75 3.65
C SER A 19 -34.17 -44.39 2.55
N THR A 20 -34.76 -44.80 1.43
CA THR A 20 -34.00 -45.35 0.30
C THR A 20 -33.10 -44.31 -0.35
N VAL A 21 -33.57 -43.07 -0.54
CA VAL A 21 -32.75 -41.97 -1.05
C VAL A 21 -31.60 -41.63 -0.11
N SER A 22 -31.83 -41.61 1.20
CA SER A 22 -30.79 -41.34 2.21
C SER A 22 -29.71 -42.43 2.23
N THR A 23 -30.10 -43.70 2.17
CA THR A 23 -29.14 -44.82 2.14
C THR A 23 -28.35 -44.86 0.83
N LEU A 24 -29.00 -44.61 -0.31
CA LEU A 24 -28.35 -44.51 -1.62
C LEU A 24 -27.36 -43.35 -1.67
N SER A 25 -27.75 -42.17 -1.16
CA SER A 25 -26.87 -41.00 -1.13
C SER A 25 -25.69 -41.20 -0.19
N ALA A 26 -25.88 -41.86 0.96
CA ALA A 26 -24.80 -42.22 1.86
C ALA A 26 -23.84 -43.26 1.24
N ALA A 27 -24.34 -44.24 0.50
CA ALA A 27 -23.51 -45.18 -0.24
C ALA A 27 -22.69 -44.45 -1.33
N LYS A 28 -23.35 -43.61 -2.13
CA LYS A 28 -22.67 -42.82 -3.17
C LYS A 28 -21.68 -41.81 -2.60
N ALA A 29 -21.95 -41.21 -1.45
CA ALA A 29 -21.03 -40.31 -0.75
C ALA A 29 -19.82 -41.06 -0.17
N ARG A 30 -19.98 -42.33 0.22
CA ARG A 30 -18.87 -43.20 0.60
C ARG A 30 -18.04 -43.61 -0.60
N ASP A 31 -18.66 -43.94 -1.73
CA ASP A 31 -17.96 -44.20 -3.00
C ASP A 31 -17.24 -42.95 -3.52
N LEU A 32 -17.76 -41.75 -3.21
CA LEU A 32 -17.11 -40.47 -3.53
C LEU A 32 -15.88 -40.17 -2.65
N LYS A 33 -15.55 -41.03 -1.67
CA LYS A 33 -14.38 -40.85 -0.80
C LYS A 33 -13.53 -42.12 -0.78
N HIS A 34 -12.67 -42.27 -1.78
CA HIS A 34 -11.22 -42.30 -1.61
C HIS A 34 -10.55 -42.52 -2.98
N ASP A 35 -10.23 -41.44 -3.67
CA ASP A 35 -9.01 -41.38 -4.47
C ASP A 35 -8.37 -40.03 -4.14
N GLY A 36 -7.36 -39.95 -3.29
CA GLY A 36 -6.17 -40.79 -3.36
C GLY A 36 -5.17 -40.27 -4.40
N ALA A 37 -5.57 -39.31 -5.24
CA ALA A 37 -4.65 -38.29 -5.71
C ALA A 37 -4.37 -37.38 -4.52
N ALA A 38 -3.48 -37.82 -3.62
CA ALA A 38 -2.79 -36.90 -2.73
C ALA A 38 -2.30 -35.76 -3.62
N PHE A 39 -2.76 -34.54 -3.34
CA PHE A 39 -2.28 -33.38 -4.07
C PHE A 39 -0.78 -33.31 -3.84
N GLU A 40 -0.01 -33.76 -4.83
CA GLU A 40 1.44 -33.74 -4.80
C GLU A 40 1.87 -32.36 -5.27
N THR A 41 2.27 -31.54 -4.30
CA THR A 41 2.62 -30.13 -4.53
C THR A 41 3.67 -29.98 -5.62
N ASP A 42 4.64 -30.90 -5.67
CA ASP A 42 5.75 -30.85 -6.62
C ASP A 42 5.31 -31.19 -8.06
N ASP A 43 4.43 -32.20 -8.23
CA ASP A 43 3.82 -32.52 -9.52
C ASP A 43 2.91 -31.37 -10.00
N PHE A 44 2.16 -30.75 -9.07
CA PHE A 44 1.37 -29.58 -9.39
C PHE A 44 2.23 -28.40 -9.83
N ILE A 45 3.31 -28.07 -9.11
CA ILE A 45 4.24 -26.99 -9.47
C ILE A 45 4.90 -27.27 -10.83
N GLN A 46 5.37 -28.50 -11.06
CA GLN A 46 5.97 -28.87 -12.36
C GLN A 46 5.00 -28.68 -13.52
N ARG A 47 3.75 -29.13 -13.37
CA ARG A 47 2.70 -28.93 -14.38
C ARG A 47 2.31 -27.47 -14.54
N LEU A 48 2.30 -26.70 -13.45
CA LEU A 48 2.00 -25.27 -13.45
C LEU A 48 3.06 -24.49 -14.24
N VAL A 49 4.34 -24.78 -14.04
CA VAL A 49 5.42 -24.10 -14.76
C VAL A 49 5.40 -24.44 -16.26
N VAL A 50 5.12 -25.70 -16.60
CA VAL A 50 4.87 -26.10 -18.00
C VAL A 50 3.69 -25.34 -18.60
N PHE A 51 2.60 -25.20 -17.85
CA PHE A 51 1.43 -24.43 -18.28
C PHE A 51 1.73 -22.93 -18.46
N LEU A 52 2.58 -22.35 -17.62
CA LEU A 52 3.02 -20.95 -17.66
C LEU A 52 4.03 -20.67 -18.78
N GLY A 53 4.47 -21.69 -19.54
CA GLY A 53 5.15 -21.50 -20.83
C GLY A 53 6.64 -21.86 -20.88
N LYS A 54 7.21 -22.48 -19.83
CA LYS A 54 8.58 -23.02 -19.89
C LYS A 54 8.59 -24.55 -19.89
N GLY A 55 9.38 -25.16 -20.77
CA GLY A 55 9.67 -26.59 -20.70
C GLY A 55 10.60 -26.88 -19.52
N LYS A 56 10.64 -28.13 -19.02
CA LYS A 56 11.52 -28.54 -17.91
C LYS A 56 13.01 -28.20 -18.15
N ALA A 57 13.43 -28.13 -19.41
CA ALA A 57 14.77 -27.75 -19.85
C ALA A 57 15.10 -26.24 -19.75
N ASP A 58 14.09 -25.35 -19.78
CA ASP A 58 14.28 -23.89 -19.71
C ASP A 58 14.37 -23.36 -18.26
N LEU A 59 14.16 -24.24 -17.27
CA LEU A 59 14.31 -23.93 -15.85
C LEU A 59 15.71 -24.26 -15.33
N GLU A 60 16.33 -25.31 -15.89
CA GLU A 60 17.70 -25.72 -15.55
C GLU A 60 18.76 -24.78 -16.13
N SER A 61 18.38 -23.90 -17.06
CA SER A 61 19.25 -22.89 -17.68
C SER A 61 19.08 -21.47 -17.14
N VAL A 62 18.24 -21.27 -16.10
CA VAL A 62 18.08 -19.95 -15.45
C VAL A 62 19.16 -19.83 -14.39
N ASP A 63 20.16 -18.99 -14.64
CA ASP A 63 21.15 -18.58 -13.64
C ASP A 63 20.44 -17.73 -12.56
N ASP A 64 20.87 -17.84 -11.29
CA ASP A 64 20.23 -17.17 -10.14
C ASP A 64 20.14 -15.63 -10.31
N GLY A 65 20.95 -15.06 -11.21
CA GLY A 65 20.93 -13.64 -11.57
C GLY A 65 19.83 -13.18 -12.54
N ASP A 66 19.09 -14.09 -13.19
CA ASP A 66 18.03 -13.74 -14.16
C ASP A 66 16.62 -13.67 -13.55
N LEU A 67 16.48 -13.96 -12.25
CA LEU A 67 15.20 -13.95 -11.53
C LEU A 67 14.52 -12.55 -11.46
N GLU A 68 15.23 -11.49 -11.85
CA GLU A 68 14.70 -10.12 -11.96
C GLU A 68 13.88 -9.88 -13.25
N ASN A 69 13.89 -10.81 -14.21
CA ASN A 69 13.07 -10.69 -15.42
C ASN A 69 11.64 -11.21 -15.19
N ASP A 70 10.69 -10.28 -15.05
CA ASP A 70 9.23 -10.53 -14.98
C ASP A 70 8.66 -11.38 -16.15
N ASN A 71 9.46 -11.62 -17.20
CA ASN A 71 9.09 -12.36 -18.41
C ASN A 71 9.33 -13.87 -18.36
N ILE A 72 9.73 -14.43 -17.20
CA ILE A 72 10.04 -15.87 -17.08
C ILE A 72 8.78 -16.75 -17.13
N LEU A 73 7.63 -16.26 -16.64
CA LEU A 73 6.38 -17.03 -16.56
C LEU A 73 5.18 -16.22 -17.06
N ASP A 74 4.33 -16.82 -17.90
CA ASP A 74 3.12 -16.18 -18.43
C ASP A 74 1.98 -16.21 -17.40
N TRP A 75 2.07 -15.34 -16.40
CA TRP A 75 1.09 -15.20 -15.33
C TRP A 75 -0.31 -14.80 -15.83
N GLU A 76 -0.41 -14.20 -17.03
CA GLU A 76 -1.69 -13.79 -17.61
C GLU A 76 -2.57 -15.01 -17.95
N LYS A 77 -1.97 -16.09 -18.47
CA LYS A 77 -2.67 -17.37 -18.71
C LYS A 77 -3.29 -17.93 -17.43
N LEU A 78 -2.53 -17.93 -16.34
CA LEU A 78 -3.01 -18.41 -15.04
C LEU A 78 -4.13 -17.51 -14.50
N GLY A 79 -3.96 -16.20 -14.59
CA GLY A 79 -4.97 -15.21 -14.19
C GLY A 79 -6.31 -15.42 -14.91
N ARG A 80 -6.30 -15.66 -16.23
CA ARG A 80 -7.51 -15.94 -17.01
C ARG A 80 -8.23 -17.21 -16.58
N LEU A 81 -7.48 -18.24 -16.14
CA LEU A 81 -8.04 -19.49 -15.65
C LEU A 81 -8.64 -19.32 -14.24
N ALA A 82 -7.93 -18.62 -13.36
CA ALA A 82 -8.37 -18.29 -12.01
C ALA A 82 -9.65 -17.45 -12.02
N LEU A 83 -9.75 -16.46 -12.91
CA LEU A 83 -10.91 -15.57 -13.04
C LEU A 83 -12.23 -16.31 -13.26
N ARG A 84 -12.20 -17.48 -13.92
CA ARG A 84 -13.42 -18.29 -14.15
C ARG A 84 -13.98 -18.88 -12.86
N ARG A 85 -13.14 -19.03 -11.82
CA ARG A 85 -13.48 -19.69 -10.55
C ARG A 85 -13.55 -18.73 -9.38
N THR A 86 -13.02 -17.53 -9.52
CA THR A 86 -13.23 -16.45 -8.56
C THR A 86 -14.60 -15.82 -8.76
N ARG A 87 -15.41 -15.75 -7.70
CA ARG A 87 -16.57 -14.88 -7.66
C ARG A 87 -16.05 -13.46 -7.42
N ARG A 88 -15.87 -12.68 -8.48
CA ARG A 88 -15.52 -11.26 -8.35
C ARG A 88 -16.68 -10.57 -7.65
N ALA A 89 -16.43 -9.92 -6.51
CA ALA A 89 -17.42 -9.04 -5.92
C ALA A 89 -17.78 -7.97 -6.96
N PRO A 90 -19.07 -7.67 -7.20
CA PRO A 90 -19.43 -6.54 -8.03
C PRO A 90 -18.74 -5.31 -7.45
N GLY A 91 -18.02 -4.58 -8.31
CA GLY A 91 -17.48 -3.29 -7.90
C GLY A 91 -18.65 -2.41 -7.48
N VAL A 92 -18.53 -1.73 -6.33
CA VAL A 92 -19.43 -0.63 -6.01
C VAL A 92 -19.12 0.51 -6.97
N ASP A 93 -19.78 0.50 -8.11
CA ASP A 93 -19.92 1.72 -8.90
C ASP A 93 -20.80 2.67 -8.05
N PHE A 94 -20.49 3.97 -8.03
CA PHE A 94 -21.20 4.93 -7.17
C PHE A 94 -22.72 4.71 -7.27
N MET A 95 -23.43 4.63 -6.14
CA MET A 95 -24.88 4.29 -6.04
C MET A 95 -25.83 5.26 -6.76
N LEU A 96 -25.31 6.16 -7.58
CA LEU A 96 -26.05 7.14 -8.35
C LEU A 96 -26.48 6.61 -9.73
N GLY A 97 -26.18 5.35 -10.07
CA GLY A 97 -26.40 4.81 -11.41
C GLY A 97 -25.72 5.68 -12.48
N PRO A 98 -25.96 5.45 -13.78
CA PRO A 98 -25.66 6.46 -14.77
C PRO A 98 -26.63 7.61 -14.53
N LEU A 99 -26.29 8.52 -13.62
CA LEU A 99 -26.84 9.87 -13.61
C LEU A 99 -26.85 10.34 -15.05
N ASN A 100 -27.97 10.93 -15.45
CA ASN A 100 -28.18 11.51 -16.76
C ASN A 100 -27.20 12.68 -16.95
N ILE A 101 -25.91 12.36 -17.08
CA ILE A 101 -24.83 13.29 -17.35
C ILE A 101 -25.00 13.58 -18.82
N GLU A 102 -25.72 14.65 -19.12
CA GLU A 102 -25.67 15.24 -20.44
C GLU A 102 -24.21 15.55 -20.72
N GLN A 103 -23.58 14.71 -21.55
CA GLN A 103 -22.21 14.94 -21.98
C GLN A 103 -22.17 16.32 -22.61
N LYS A 104 -21.55 17.27 -21.89
CA LYS A 104 -21.43 18.65 -22.34
C LYS A 104 -20.68 18.60 -23.66
N LYS A 105 -21.40 18.70 -24.78
CA LYS A 105 -20.83 18.65 -26.13
C LYS A 105 -19.75 19.70 -26.19
N LYS A 106 -18.48 19.28 -26.16
CA LYS A 106 -17.35 20.19 -26.32
C LYS A 106 -17.56 20.88 -27.66
N LYS A 107 -17.83 22.19 -27.63
CA LYS A 107 -17.81 23.01 -28.83
C LYS A 107 -16.39 22.92 -29.35
N VAL A 108 -16.20 22.23 -30.46
CA VAL A 108 -14.94 22.23 -31.20
C VAL A 108 -14.74 23.65 -31.68
N GLY A 109 -13.99 24.44 -30.92
CA GLY A 109 -13.53 25.74 -31.37
C GLY A 109 -12.70 25.51 -32.63
N LYS A 110 -13.09 26.12 -33.75
CA LYS A 110 -12.23 26.15 -34.93
C LYS A 110 -10.95 26.85 -34.52
N ARG A 111 -9.87 26.08 -34.40
CA ARG A 111 -8.53 26.60 -34.16
C ARG A 111 -8.18 27.50 -35.33
N ALA A 112 -8.23 28.81 -35.13
CA ALA A 112 -7.59 29.73 -36.04
C ALA A 112 -6.11 29.32 -36.10
N LYS A 113 -5.61 29.07 -37.31
CA LYS A 113 -4.17 28.88 -37.52
C LYS A 113 -3.50 30.19 -37.13
N LEU A 114 -2.98 30.25 -35.90
CA LEU A 114 -1.98 31.23 -35.52
C LEU A 114 -0.69 30.83 -36.22
N ASP A 115 -0.16 31.78 -36.98
CA ASP A 115 1.16 31.68 -37.61
C ASP A 115 2.22 31.31 -36.57
N LYS A 116 3.17 30.49 -37.03
CA LYS A 116 4.38 30.13 -36.29
C LYS A 116 5.21 31.39 -36.09
N GLU A 117 5.09 32.00 -34.93
CA GLU A 117 6.20 32.70 -34.29
C GLU A 117 6.51 32.00 -32.97
N THR A 118 7.76 31.55 -32.88
CA THR A 118 8.33 30.77 -31.79
C THR A 118 8.38 31.61 -30.51
N GLY A 119 7.34 31.53 -29.67
CA GLY A 119 7.39 32.03 -28.29
C GLY A 119 8.14 31.06 -27.38
N PRO A 120 8.83 31.52 -26.32
CA PRO A 120 9.64 30.65 -25.47
C PRO A 120 8.75 29.65 -24.72
N ALA A 121 9.26 28.44 -24.57
CA ALA A 121 8.61 27.34 -23.86
C ALA A 121 8.22 27.76 -22.44
N VAL A 122 6.92 27.78 -22.15
CA VAL A 122 6.40 28.03 -20.80
C VAL A 122 6.61 26.76 -19.98
N ARG A 123 7.55 26.82 -19.05
CA ARG A 123 7.77 25.83 -17.99
C ARG A 123 6.61 25.88 -16.98
N PRO A 124 6.38 24.81 -16.21
CA PRO A 124 5.43 24.85 -15.09
C PRO A 124 5.72 26.04 -14.17
N ASP A 125 4.67 26.72 -13.71
CA ASP A 125 4.78 27.91 -12.87
C ASP A 125 5.58 27.61 -11.59
N GLU A 126 6.62 28.39 -11.34
CA GLU A 126 7.32 28.40 -10.05
C GLU A 126 6.40 29.02 -8.99
N VAL A 127 6.26 28.33 -7.86
CA VAL A 127 5.54 28.82 -6.69
C VAL A 127 6.23 30.11 -6.21
N THR A 128 5.49 31.22 -6.21
CA THR A 128 6.01 32.52 -5.78
C THR A 128 5.90 32.70 -4.26
N GLU A 129 6.75 33.56 -3.69
CA GLU A 129 6.80 33.86 -2.25
C GLU A 129 5.47 34.37 -1.68
N ASP A 130 4.60 34.93 -2.52
CA ASP A 130 3.28 35.43 -2.13
C ASP A 130 2.26 34.31 -1.86
N ASP A 131 2.41 33.14 -2.49
CA ASP A 131 1.58 31.97 -2.19
C ASP A 131 2.07 31.22 -0.94
N ILE A 132 3.36 31.35 -0.60
CA ILE A 132 3.92 30.91 0.69
C ILE A 132 3.35 31.76 1.83
N ASN A 133 3.21 33.08 1.62
CA ASN A 133 2.74 33.99 2.66
C ASN A 133 1.26 33.83 3.02
N LYS A 134 0.40 33.44 2.06
CA LYS A 134 -1.01 33.12 2.37
C LYS A 134 -1.17 31.91 3.29
N ASN A 135 -0.22 30.97 3.27
CA ASN A 135 -0.27 29.78 4.11
C ASN A 135 0.18 30.05 5.56
N LYS A 136 1.02 31.06 5.77
CA LYS A 136 1.51 31.49 7.11
C LYS A 136 0.40 32.04 8.01
N GLU A 137 -0.65 32.66 7.44
CA GLU A 137 -1.76 33.24 8.22
C GLU A 137 -2.68 32.17 8.84
N THR A 138 -2.67 30.94 8.33
CA THR A 138 -3.47 29.81 8.84
C THR A 138 -2.80 29.00 9.95
N GLY A 139 -1.54 29.32 10.32
CA GLY A 139 -0.78 28.57 11.34
C GLY A 139 -0.40 27.13 10.94
N ALA A 140 -0.79 26.69 9.74
CA ALA A 140 -0.37 25.44 9.14
C ALA A 140 0.99 25.66 8.49
N VAL A 141 2.05 25.31 9.21
CA VAL A 141 3.38 25.14 8.60
C VAL A 141 3.21 24.13 7.47
N SER A 142 3.51 24.53 6.24
CA SER A 142 3.41 23.63 5.10
C SER A 142 4.39 22.47 5.24
N ASP A 143 4.03 21.30 4.71
CA ASP A 143 4.91 20.13 4.64
C ASP A 143 6.29 20.47 4.04
N ILE A 144 6.31 21.43 3.11
CA ILE A 144 7.52 21.97 2.46
C ILE A 144 8.41 22.70 3.46
N GLU A 145 7.84 23.60 4.27
CA GLU A 145 8.58 24.34 5.30
C GLU A 145 9.15 23.40 6.37
N LEU A 146 8.39 22.36 6.75
CA LEU A 146 8.84 21.37 7.73
C LEU A 146 9.97 20.48 7.20
N THR A 147 9.87 20.06 5.94
CA THR A 147 10.92 19.31 5.25
C THR A 147 12.19 20.17 5.12
N ALA A 148 12.05 21.46 4.81
CA ALA A 148 13.17 22.39 4.74
C ALA A 148 13.80 22.63 6.11
N LEU A 149 13.00 22.79 7.16
CA LEU A 149 13.48 22.96 8.53
C LEU A 149 14.27 21.72 8.99
N LEU A 150 13.71 20.52 8.75
CA LEU A 150 14.39 19.26 9.06
C LEU A 150 15.74 19.14 8.32
N GLY A 151 15.76 19.45 7.02
CA GLY A 151 16.98 19.42 6.22
C GLY A 151 18.02 20.44 6.68
N ASN A 152 17.61 21.67 6.98
CA ASN A 152 18.51 22.72 7.47
C ASN A 152 19.08 22.35 8.84
N PHE A 153 18.25 21.82 9.74
CA PHE A 153 18.69 21.37 11.06
C PHE A 153 19.74 20.27 10.95
N ILE A 154 19.54 19.28 10.08
CA ILE A 154 20.51 18.20 9.85
C ILE A 154 21.80 18.75 9.21
N ASN A 155 21.71 19.73 8.30
CA ASN A 155 22.88 20.36 7.68
C ASN A 155 23.70 21.24 8.64
N GLU A 156 23.09 21.81 9.67
CA GLU A 156 23.77 22.62 10.69
C GLU A 156 24.51 21.77 11.74
N LEU A 157 24.25 20.46 11.77
CA LEU A 157 24.86 19.53 12.71
C LEU A 157 26.10 18.88 12.08
N ASP A 158 27.24 19.07 12.73
CA ASP A 158 28.51 18.42 12.34
C ASP A 158 28.59 16.94 12.76
N GLU A 159 27.66 16.47 13.61
CA GLU A 159 27.65 15.10 14.12
C GLU A 159 26.34 14.39 13.77
N PRO A 160 26.38 13.08 13.45
CA PRO A 160 25.18 12.31 13.19
C PRO A 160 24.25 12.27 14.41
N VAL A 161 22.96 12.53 14.17
CA VAL A 161 21.96 12.59 15.24
C VAL A 161 21.09 11.35 15.23
N ASN A 162 20.85 10.79 16.42
CA ASN A 162 19.95 9.65 16.59
C ASN A 162 18.56 9.95 16.01
N LEU A 163 18.10 9.05 15.14
CA LEU A 163 16.86 9.13 14.37
C LEU A 163 15.63 9.34 15.27
N PHE A 164 15.53 8.60 16.35
CA PHE A 164 14.35 8.65 17.23
C PHE A 164 14.33 9.93 18.05
N LYS A 165 15.48 10.39 18.54
CA LYS A 165 15.57 11.69 19.24
C LYS A 165 15.19 12.87 18.34
N LEU A 166 15.47 12.75 17.04
CA LEU A 166 15.15 13.76 16.05
C LEU A 166 13.65 13.78 15.68
N LEU A 167 13.07 12.61 15.39
CA LEU A 167 11.76 12.53 14.74
C LEU A 167 10.58 12.28 15.69
N VAL A 168 10.81 11.67 16.85
CA VAL A 168 9.71 11.27 17.74
C VAL A 168 9.13 12.48 18.47
N ASN A 169 7.84 12.71 18.27
CA ASN A 169 7.06 13.67 19.04
C ASN A 169 6.35 12.94 20.20
N PRO A 170 6.69 13.21 21.48
CA PRO A 170 6.10 12.52 22.62
C PRO A 170 4.62 12.86 22.85
N HIS A 171 4.11 13.92 22.24
CA HIS A 171 2.74 14.37 22.38
C HIS A 171 1.81 13.90 21.25
N SER A 172 2.35 13.41 20.13
CA SER A 172 1.54 12.95 18.99
C SER A 172 2.26 11.90 18.14
N PHE A 173 1.68 10.70 18.13
CA PHE A 173 2.09 9.64 17.21
C PHE A 173 1.89 10.04 15.74
N ALA A 174 0.78 10.69 15.39
CA ALA A 174 0.51 11.11 14.02
C ALA A 174 1.60 12.06 13.50
N GLN A 175 2.02 13.04 14.32
CA GLN A 175 3.11 13.94 13.94
C GLN A 175 4.46 13.22 13.88
N THR A 176 4.67 12.19 14.71
CA THR A 176 5.85 11.33 14.60
C THR A 176 5.89 10.64 13.23
N VAL A 177 4.79 10.03 12.81
CA VAL A 177 4.67 9.39 11.48
C VAL A 177 4.92 10.40 10.36
N GLU A 178 4.36 11.61 10.44
CA GLU A 178 4.63 12.69 9.48
C GLU A 178 6.12 13.06 9.43
N ASN A 179 6.78 13.17 10.58
CA ASN A 179 8.21 13.48 10.63
C ASN A 179 9.05 12.41 9.92
N PHE A 180 8.71 11.12 10.07
CA PHE A 180 9.32 10.03 9.32
C PHE A 180 9.08 10.14 7.80
N PHE A 181 7.89 10.57 7.36
CA PHE A 181 7.63 10.83 5.94
C PHE A 181 8.48 11.99 5.39
N PHE A 182 8.64 13.08 6.15
CA PHE A 182 9.50 14.18 5.73
C PHE A 182 10.97 13.76 5.60
N LEU A 183 11.47 12.96 6.54
CA LEU A 183 12.81 12.39 6.41
C LEU A 183 12.93 11.51 5.15
N ALA A 184 11.91 10.69 4.84
CA ALA A 184 11.93 9.84 3.66
C ALA A 184 12.05 10.65 2.35
N PHE A 185 11.47 11.85 2.28
CA PHE A 185 11.66 12.75 1.13
C PHE A 185 13.09 13.28 1.05
N LEU A 186 13.70 13.66 2.18
CA LEU A 186 15.09 14.12 2.21
C LEU A 186 16.09 13.02 1.80
N ILE A 187 15.85 11.78 2.24
CA ILE A 187 16.65 10.62 1.83
C ILE A 187 16.47 10.33 0.34
N LYS A 188 15.24 10.37 -0.15
CA LYS A 188 14.93 10.18 -1.58
C LYS A 188 15.62 11.23 -2.46
N ASP A 189 15.67 12.47 -2.00
CA ASP A 189 16.34 13.59 -2.67
C ASP A 189 17.87 13.55 -2.52
N GLY A 190 18.42 12.58 -1.77
CA GLY A 190 19.86 12.45 -1.53
C GLY A 190 20.46 13.57 -0.67
N LYS A 191 19.64 14.27 0.11
CA LYS A 191 20.09 15.36 1.01
C LYS A 191 20.51 14.84 2.38
N VAL A 192 19.96 13.70 2.79
CA VAL A 192 20.20 13.09 4.10
C VAL A 192 20.47 11.61 3.88
N SER A 193 21.41 11.06 4.64
CA SER A 193 21.70 9.62 4.67
C SER A 193 21.35 9.02 6.02
N LEU A 194 20.99 7.74 6.03
CA LEU A 194 20.80 6.95 7.25
C LEU A 194 22.06 6.11 7.46
N LEU A 195 22.58 6.13 8.68
CA LEU A 195 23.76 5.39 9.06
C LEU A 195 23.59 4.78 10.45
N THR A 196 24.42 3.80 10.79
CA THR A 196 24.38 3.13 12.09
C THR A 196 25.64 3.49 12.86
N VAL A 197 25.49 4.18 13.98
CA VAL A 197 26.59 4.57 14.89
C VAL A 197 26.34 3.88 16.22
N GLU A 198 27.29 3.07 16.67
CA GLU A 198 27.20 2.36 17.97
C GLU A 198 25.89 1.53 18.12
N ASP A 199 25.49 0.81 17.05
CA ASP A 199 24.24 0.05 16.95
C ASP A 199 22.94 0.89 17.02
N GLU A 200 23.04 2.23 16.97
CA GLU A 200 21.90 3.13 16.90
C GLU A 200 21.69 3.71 15.50
N PRO A 201 20.44 3.85 15.03
CA PRO A 201 20.15 4.52 13.77
C PRO A 201 20.31 6.03 13.92
N CYS A 202 21.20 6.61 13.12
CA CYS A 202 21.46 8.05 13.06
C CYS A 202 21.25 8.59 11.64
N VAL A 203 21.02 9.90 11.55
CA VAL A 203 20.94 10.63 10.30
C VAL A 203 22.07 11.66 10.21
N GLU A 204 22.57 11.87 9.00
CA GLU A 204 23.62 12.84 8.70
C GLU A 204 23.31 13.53 7.35
N ALA A 205 23.77 14.76 7.21
CA ALA A 205 23.69 15.48 5.95
C ALA A 205 24.54 14.78 4.89
N CYS A 206 24.00 14.63 3.68
CA CYS A 206 24.75 14.10 2.56
C CYS A 206 25.27 15.26 1.71
N GLU A 207 26.59 15.30 1.48
CA GLU A 207 27.12 16.16 0.42
C GLU A 207 26.61 15.67 -0.94
N PRO A 208 26.33 16.57 -1.89
CA PRO A 208 25.84 16.18 -3.21
C PRO A 208 26.86 15.25 -3.87
N MET A 209 26.46 14.02 -4.20
CA MET A 209 27.30 13.01 -4.88
C MET A 209 28.08 13.65 -6.02
N THR A 210 29.40 13.51 -5.97
CA THR A 210 30.26 13.77 -7.11
C THR A 210 29.98 12.75 -8.20
N ALA A 211 30.22 13.11 -9.47
CA ALA A 211 30.00 12.22 -10.62
C ALA A 211 30.76 10.88 -10.51
N GLU A 212 31.81 10.83 -9.68
CA GLU A 212 32.62 9.65 -9.37
C GLU A 212 31.89 8.66 -8.45
N ASP A 213 31.02 9.12 -7.54
CA ASP A 213 30.24 8.25 -6.65
C ASP A 213 29.11 7.53 -7.39
N ALA A 214 28.65 8.11 -8.49
CA ALA A 214 27.63 7.51 -9.36
C ALA A 214 28.19 6.30 -10.14
N GLU A 215 29.49 6.28 -10.43
CA GLU A 215 30.18 5.13 -11.03
C GLU A 215 30.48 4.02 -10.00
N ALA A 216 30.59 4.37 -8.71
CA ALA A 216 30.82 3.41 -7.63
C ALA A 216 29.59 2.56 -7.26
N GLY A 217 28.42 2.83 -7.86
CA GLY A 217 27.22 2.02 -7.64
C GLY A 217 26.80 2.02 -6.18
N MET A 218 26.75 3.19 -5.52
CA MET A 218 26.14 3.30 -4.20
C MET A 218 24.71 2.77 -4.28
N ALA A 219 24.53 1.54 -3.80
CA ALA A 219 23.28 0.83 -3.90
C ALA A 219 22.22 1.66 -3.18
N LYS A 220 21.17 2.03 -3.90
CA LYS A 220 19.99 2.69 -3.33
C LYS A 220 19.35 1.73 -2.33
N GLN A 221 19.76 1.81 -1.07
CA GLN A 221 19.22 0.96 -0.01
C GLN A 221 17.82 1.46 0.35
N GLN A 222 16.82 0.82 -0.28
CA GLN A 222 15.42 1.06 0.02
C GLN A 222 15.04 0.25 1.27
N GLY A 223 14.91 0.92 2.41
CA GLY A 223 14.39 0.34 3.65
C GLY A 223 12.93 0.69 3.87
N VAL A 224 12.10 -0.31 4.25
CA VAL A 224 10.75 -0.06 4.75
C VAL A 224 10.79 -0.09 6.27
N TRP A 225 10.45 1.04 6.90
CA TRP A 225 10.34 1.16 8.34
C TRP A 225 8.90 0.96 8.79
N GLN A 226 8.72 0.19 9.86
CA GLN A 226 7.44 0.03 10.54
C GLN A 226 7.53 0.68 11.92
N ILE A 227 6.52 1.47 12.27
CA ILE A 227 6.37 2.05 13.60
C ILE A 227 4.91 1.93 14.00
N ASP A 228 4.66 1.34 15.16
CA ASP A 228 3.34 1.28 15.78
C ASP A 228 3.32 2.10 17.08
N MET A 229 2.16 2.12 17.72
CA MET A 229 1.96 2.87 18.96
C MET A 229 2.83 2.36 20.12
N GLU A 230 3.14 1.06 20.15
CA GLU A 230 3.96 0.45 21.20
C GLU A 230 5.42 0.83 21.01
N MET A 231 5.96 0.68 19.79
CA MET A 231 7.31 1.13 19.42
C MET A 231 7.51 2.62 19.66
N TRP A 232 6.51 3.45 19.38
CA TRP A 232 6.55 4.88 19.68
C TRP A 232 6.68 5.16 21.18
N GLN A 233 5.90 4.49 22.02
CA GLN A 233 6.00 4.62 23.48
C GLN A 233 7.34 4.09 24.02
N ASP A 234 7.84 2.99 23.45
CA ASP A 234 9.14 2.42 23.79
C ASP A 234 10.27 3.37 23.44
N ALA A 235 10.23 3.99 22.25
CA ALA A 235 11.22 4.98 21.84
C ALA A 235 11.24 6.19 22.79
N ILE A 236 10.06 6.70 23.22
CA ILE A 236 9.97 7.79 24.20
C ILE A 236 10.65 7.40 25.52
N ARG A 237 10.39 6.18 26.01
CA ARG A 237 10.95 5.67 27.27
C ARG A 237 12.45 5.43 27.18
N ALA A 238 12.90 4.76 26.12
CA ALA A 238 14.30 4.40 25.90
C ALA A 238 15.19 5.64 25.74
N TYR A 239 14.73 6.62 24.96
CA TYR A 239 15.49 7.84 24.69
C TYR A 239 15.15 9.02 25.62
N ASN A 240 14.26 8.81 26.60
CA ASN A 240 13.82 9.82 27.56
C ASN A 240 13.37 11.13 26.88
N ILE A 241 12.54 11.02 25.84
CA ILE A 241 12.09 12.13 25.01
C ILE A 241 10.96 12.86 25.73
N LYS A 242 11.24 14.07 26.23
CA LYS A 242 10.27 14.86 27.02
C LYS A 242 9.55 15.91 26.19
N GLU A 243 10.25 16.50 25.24
CA GLU A 243 9.75 17.56 24.37
C GLU A 243 10.14 17.22 22.92
N PRO A 244 9.28 17.55 21.94
CA PRO A 244 9.62 17.36 20.54
C PRO A 244 10.71 18.35 20.12
N LEU A 245 11.65 17.89 19.30
CA LEU A 245 12.70 18.77 18.77
C LEU A 245 12.12 19.82 17.81
N PHE A 246 11.12 19.43 17.03
CA PHE A 246 10.37 20.33 16.15
C PHE A 246 9.08 20.80 16.83
N PRO A 247 8.67 22.07 16.63
CA PRO A 247 7.46 22.61 17.25
C PRO A 247 6.23 21.72 17.05
N HIS A 248 5.54 21.40 18.14
CA HIS A 248 4.30 20.61 18.08
C HIS A 248 3.23 21.38 17.29
N ARG A 249 2.67 20.73 16.27
CA ARG A 249 1.64 21.34 15.43
C ARG A 249 0.28 21.25 16.13
N PRO A 250 -0.43 22.36 16.37
CA PRO A 250 -1.78 22.29 16.91
C PRO A 250 -2.70 21.63 15.89
N ILE A 251 -3.57 20.73 16.35
CA ILE A 251 -4.58 20.11 15.49
C ILE A 251 -5.59 21.20 15.11
N PRO A 252 -5.89 21.40 13.81
CA PRO A 252 -6.90 22.36 13.39
C PRO A 252 -8.25 22.01 14.05
N PRO A 253 -9.01 23.00 14.52
CA PRO A 253 -10.29 22.77 15.21
C PRO A 253 -11.33 22.05 14.35
N GLU A 254 -11.13 22.00 13.03
CA GLU A 254 -11.99 21.32 12.07
C GLU A 254 -11.86 19.78 12.12
N HIS A 255 -10.76 19.27 12.68
CA HIS A 255 -10.47 17.83 12.78
C HIS A 255 -10.69 17.26 14.20
N THR A 256 -11.10 18.07 15.17
CA THR A 256 -11.60 17.57 16.45
C THR A 256 -13.01 17.01 16.25
N TYR A 257 -13.12 15.84 15.63
CA TYR A 257 -14.35 15.05 15.77
C TYR A 257 -14.47 14.68 17.24
N ALA A 258 -15.55 15.14 17.86
CA ALA A 258 -15.95 14.87 19.22
C ALA A 258 -16.11 13.36 19.46
N PHE A 259 -15.00 12.68 19.70
CA PHE A 259 -14.98 11.37 20.32
C PHE A 259 -14.36 11.57 21.70
N TYR A 260 -15.15 11.18 22.71
CA TYR A 260 -14.90 11.27 24.15
C TYR A 260 -15.29 12.57 24.86
N ASN A 261 -16.53 12.56 25.38
CA ASN A 261 -16.91 13.34 26.56
C ASN A 261 -17.24 12.30 27.65
N PRO A 262 -16.31 11.90 28.53
CA PRO A 262 -16.61 10.97 29.60
C PRO A 262 -17.12 11.76 30.81
N THR A 263 -18.42 12.09 30.83
CA THR A 263 -19.23 12.26 32.04
C THR A 263 -20.60 12.86 31.70
N GLN A 264 -21.63 12.01 31.73
CA GLN A 264 -22.86 12.26 32.49
C GLN A 264 -23.21 10.98 33.24
#